data_AF-A0A0F3NYJ0-F1
#
_entry.id   AF-A0A0F3NYJ0-F1
#
_cell.length_a   1.000
_cell.length_b   1.000
_cell.length_c   1.000
_cell.angle_alpha   90.00
_cell.angle_beta   90.00
_cell.angle_gamma   90.00
#
_symmetry.space_group_name_H-M   'P 1'
#
loop_
_entity.id
_entity.type
_entity.pdbx_description
1 polymer ?
#
loop_
_entity_poly.entity_id
_entity_poly.type
_entity_poly.pdbx_seq_one_letter_code
_entity_poly.pdbx_strand_id
1 'polypeptide(L)'
;QSIRDIIEPEITKLTKAVETTKLTQTENNSIAKQNDITNVKELYNKSSSLYYFKQEEEAKVETIVVNKYLENHTGIYSSKIFNNPNLRANMVFDEETQKSWPALTIFVKNEAGEITGAKILTLNSKTCNKADIPEKSVGTISGSFAEIAQQNSKYSPVTIITKDIETALTIQQAGVEGKSYVQLKPKICKTIILAQKKRSF
;
A
#
# COMPACT_ATOMS: atom_id res chain seq x y z
N GLN A 1 4.09 16.93 61.83
CA GLN A 1 4.11 16.88 60.36
C GLN A 1 2.73 16.44 59.89
N SER A 2 2.07 17.22 59.02
CA SER A 2 0.74 16.83 58.54
C SER A 2 0.89 15.73 57.49
N ILE A 3 -0.04 14.77 57.45
CA ILE A 3 -0.09 13.71 56.42
C ILE A 3 -0.10 14.33 55.00
N ARG A 4 -0.70 15.52 54.87
CA ARG A 4 -0.72 16.30 53.62
C ARG A 4 0.70 16.65 53.13
N ASP A 5 1.61 17.00 54.03
CA ASP A 5 2.99 17.40 53.69
C ASP A 5 3.83 16.23 53.14
N ILE A 6 3.39 14.99 53.38
CA ILE A 6 4.04 13.76 52.91
C ILE A 6 3.48 13.34 51.55
N ILE A 7 2.17 13.46 51.36
CA ILE A 7 1.47 12.92 50.18
C ILE A 7 1.55 13.86 48.97
N GLU A 8 1.44 15.18 49.15
CA GLU A 8 1.49 16.15 48.05
C GLU A 8 2.76 16.07 47.17
N PRO A 9 4.00 15.95 47.72
CA PRO A 9 5.19 15.81 46.90
C PRO A 9 5.23 14.48 46.12
N GLU A 10 4.69 13.38 46.68
CA GLU A 10 4.59 12.10 45.98
C GLU A 10 3.60 12.16 44.82
N ILE A 11 2.42 12.75 45.02
CA ILE A 11 1.44 12.97 43.95
C ILE A 11 2.05 13.82 42.84
N THR A 12 2.77 14.89 43.18
CA THR A 12 3.42 15.76 42.21
C THR A 12 4.47 15.00 41.38
N LYS A 13 5.25 14.12 42.02
CA LYS A 13 6.26 13.29 41.35
C LYS A 13 5.60 12.28 40.40
N LEU A 14 4.51 11.66 40.81
CA LEU A 14 3.75 10.71 39.99
C LEU A 14 3.10 11.39 38.78
N THR A 15 2.49 12.57 38.96
CA THR A 15 1.89 13.32 37.85
C THR A 15 2.93 13.71 36.79
N LYS A 16 4.09 14.23 37.22
CA LYS A 16 5.19 14.56 36.30
C LYS A 16 5.73 13.32 35.56
N ALA A 17 5.82 12.18 36.24
CA ALA A 17 6.27 10.93 35.61
C ALA A 17 5.26 10.44 34.56
N VAL A 18 3.95 10.53 34.84
CA VAL A 18 2.89 10.17 33.90
C VAL A 18 2.89 11.09 32.67
N GLU A 19 3.02 12.40 32.85
CA GLU A 19 3.11 13.36 31.73
C GLU A 19 4.34 13.10 30.86
N THR A 20 5.49 12.87 31.48
CA THR A 20 6.75 12.55 30.78
C THR A 20 6.62 11.26 29.96
N THR A 21 5.94 10.24 30.50
CA THR A 21 5.71 8.96 29.80
C THR A 21 4.78 9.14 28.60
N LYS A 22 3.74 9.98 28.72
CA LYS A 22 2.84 10.29 27.59
C LYS A 22 3.54 11.06 26.46
N LEU A 23 4.39 12.02 26.82
CA LEU A 23 5.16 12.81 25.85
C LEU A 23 6.15 11.92 25.08
N THR A 24 6.95 11.11 25.79
CA THR A 24 7.91 10.19 25.17
C THR A 24 7.24 9.14 24.28
N GLN A 25 6.09 8.60 24.69
CA GLN A 25 5.31 7.70 23.82
C GLN A 25 4.80 8.41 22.55
N THR A 26 4.37 9.67 22.67
CA THR A 26 3.88 10.46 21.54
C THR A 26 5.01 10.81 20.57
N GLU A 27 6.18 11.19 21.08
CA GLU A 27 7.39 11.47 20.31
C GLU A 27 7.90 10.22 19.59
N ASN A 28 8.03 9.09 20.30
CA ASN A 28 8.46 7.81 19.72
C ASN A 28 7.51 7.35 18.59
N ASN A 29 6.19 7.50 18.79
CA ASN A 29 5.19 7.20 17.77
C ASN A 29 5.31 8.14 16.55
N SER A 30 5.68 9.40 16.75
CA SER A 30 5.84 10.37 15.68
C SER A 30 7.11 10.11 14.86
N ILE A 31 8.21 9.76 15.53
CA ILE A 31 9.49 9.37 14.89
C ILE A 31 9.31 8.06 14.09
N ALA A 32 8.66 7.05 14.66
CA ALA A 32 8.40 5.79 13.96
C ALA A 32 7.58 6.01 12.68
N LYS A 33 6.51 6.82 12.74
CA LYS A 33 5.71 7.19 11.57
C LYS A 33 6.53 7.93 10.52
N GLN A 34 7.42 8.83 10.93
CA GLN A 34 8.26 9.60 10.01
C GLN A 34 9.31 8.72 9.31
N ASN A 35 9.90 7.77 10.05
CA ASN A 35 10.82 6.78 9.49
C ASN A 35 10.12 5.84 8.50
N ASP A 36 8.91 5.39 8.84
CA ASP A 36 8.09 4.58 7.94
C ASP A 36 7.75 5.33 6.63
N ILE A 37 7.41 6.61 6.71
CA ILE A 37 7.12 7.43 5.51
C ILE A 37 8.39 7.63 4.66
N THR A 38 9.52 7.89 5.29
CA THR A 38 10.81 8.04 4.59
C THR A 38 11.20 6.77 3.84
N ASN A 39 11.07 5.61 4.52
CA ASN A 39 11.35 4.30 3.93
C ASN A 39 10.42 3.99 2.74
N VAL A 40 9.15 4.38 2.82
CA VAL A 40 8.21 4.19 1.70
C VAL A 40 8.55 5.09 0.52
N LYS A 41 8.95 6.35 0.75
CA LYS A 41 9.38 7.26 -0.32
C LYS A 41 10.65 6.72 -1.01
N GLU A 42 11.60 6.20 -0.24
CA GLU A 42 12.76 5.53 -0.82
C GLU A 42 12.39 4.29 -1.64
N LEU A 43 11.48 3.46 -1.12
CA LEU A 43 10.98 2.28 -1.83
C LEU A 43 10.33 2.68 -3.17
N TYR A 44 9.56 3.77 -3.20
CA TYR A 44 8.98 4.31 -4.42
C TYR A 44 10.05 4.83 -5.39
N ASN A 45 11.06 5.54 -4.90
CA ASN A 45 12.12 6.10 -5.76
C ASN A 45 13.01 5.00 -6.37
N LYS A 46 13.25 3.90 -5.64
CA LYS A 46 14.00 2.74 -6.11
C LYS A 46 13.16 1.79 -6.98
N SER A 47 11.83 1.95 -6.99
CA SER A 47 10.91 1.11 -7.76
C SER A 47 10.98 1.40 -9.26
N SER A 48 10.63 0.38 -10.03
CA SER A 48 10.58 0.41 -11.48
C SER A 48 9.12 0.48 -11.93
N SER A 49 8.82 1.32 -12.91
CA SER A 49 7.51 1.26 -13.59
C SER A 49 7.33 -0.13 -14.21
N LEU A 50 6.08 -0.58 -14.31
CA LEU A 50 5.82 -1.83 -15.01
C LEU A 50 6.11 -1.65 -16.50
N TYR A 51 6.85 -2.60 -17.05
CA TYR A 51 7.38 -2.49 -18.40
C TYR A 51 6.30 -2.85 -19.43
N TYR A 52 6.19 -2.03 -20.48
CA TYR A 52 5.34 -2.33 -21.63
C TYR A 52 6.12 -3.17 -22.64
N PHE A 53 5.55 -4.32 -23.04
CA PHE A 53 6.17 -5.36 -23.90
C PHE A 53 6.86 -4.86 -25.18
N LYS A 54 6.63 -3.63 -25.64
CA LYS A 54 7.22 -3.07 -26.88
C LYS A 54 8.56 -2.32 -26.73
N GLN A 55 9.19 -2.22 -25.54
CA GLN A 55 10.38 -1.37 -25.34
C GLN A 55 11.68 -2.16 -25.06
N GLU A 56 12.13 -3.05 -25.94
CA GLU A 56 13.09 -4.17 -25.71
C GLU A 56 14.48 -3.91 -25.05
N GLU A 57 14.81 -2.73 -24.53
CA GLU A 57 16.12 -2.49 -23.89
C GLU A 57 16.03 -2.53 -22.35
N GLU A 58 16.57 -3.62 -21.78
CA GLU A 58 16.99 -3.78 -20.37
C GLU A 58 15.89 -3.68 -19.30
N ALA A 59 14.80 -4.44 -19.44
CA ALA A 59 13.87 -4.62 -18.34
C ALA A 59 14.55 -5.28 -17.12
N LYS A 60 14.48 -4.64 -15.96
CA LYS A 60 15.02 -5.19 -14.71
C LYS A 60 14.31 -6.49 -14.31
N VAL A 61 15.01 -7.36 -13.58
CA VAL A 61 14.53 -8.68 -13.17
C VAL A 61 13.19 -8.61 -12.44
N GLU A 62 13.04 -7.67 -11.50
CA GLU A 62 11.77 -7.50 -10.78
C GLU A 62 10.61 -7.17 -11.71
N THR A 63 10.85 -6.37 -12.73
CA THR A 63 9.83 -5.97 -13.69
C THR A 63 9.44 -7.14 -14.58
N ILE A 64 10.40 -7.96 -15.03
CA ILE A 64 10.14 -9.18 -15.80
C ILE A 64 9.28 -10.15 -15.00
N VAL A 65 9.64 -10.39 -13.73
CA VAL A 65 8.92 -11.33 -12.86
C VAL A 65 7.50 -10.85 -12.57
N VAL A 66 7.35 -9.56 -12.25
CA VAL A 66 6.02 -8.96 -11.99
C VAL A 66 5.15 -9.02 -13.24
N ASN A 67 5.68 -8.69 -14.41
CA ASN A 67 4.92 -8.75 -15.65
C ASN A 67 4.44 -10.17 -15.96
N LYS A 68 5.33 -11.18 -15.84
CA LYS A 68 4.96 -12.60 -16.00
C LYS A 68 3.90 -13.04 -15.00
N TYR A 69 4.01 -12.60 -13.75
CA TYR A 69 3.00 -12.87 -12.72
C TYR A 69 1.63 -12.31 -13.12
N LEU A 70 1.58 -11.04 -13.55
CA LEU A 70 0.34 -10.40 -13.99
C LEU A 70 -0.26 -11.10 -15.22
N GLU A 71 0.58 -11.46 -16.18
CA GLU A 71 0.22 -12.27 -17.35
C GLU A 71 -0.45 -13.60 -16.95
N ASN A 72 0.19 -14.36 -16.07
CA ASN A 72 -0.30 -15.68 -15.66
C ASN A 72 -1.56 -15.64 -14.79
N HIS A 73 -1.67 -14.66 -13.88
CA HIS A 73 -2.71 -14.65 -12.84
C HIS A 73 -3.88 -13.73 -13.13
N THR A 74 -3.65 -12.67 -13.90
CA THR A 74 -4.69 -11.71 -14.25
C THR A 74 -5.02 -11.73 -15.72
N GLY A 75 -4.20 -12.33 -16.59
CA GLY A 75 -4.42 -12.30 -18.05
C GLY A 75 -4.55 -10.90 -18.63
N ILE A 76 -3.99 -9.87 -17.98
CA ILE A 76 -4.06 -8.48 -18.43
C ILE A 76 -2.76 -8.05 -19.08
N TYR A 77 -2.89 -7.52 -20.29
CA TYR A 77 -1.82 -6.82 -21.01
C TYR A 77 -2.29 -5.44 -21.49
N SER A 78 -2.89 -4.67 -20.59
CA SER A 78 -3.38 -3.33 -20.93
C SER A 78 -2.33 -2.27 -20.61
N SER A 79 -2.05 -1.40 -21.57
CA SER A 79 -1.18 -0.22 -21.37
C SER A 79 -1.67 0.67 -20.21
N LYS A 80 -2.97 0.63 -19.89
CA LYS A 80 -3.56 1.39 -18.78
C LYS A 80 -3.05 0.93 -17.41
N ILE A 81 -2.83 -0.38 -17.23
CA ILE A 81 -2.31 -0.93 -15.97
C ILE A 81 -0.80 -0.70 -15.89
N PHE A 82 -0.07 -0.94 -16.99
CA PHE A 82 1.38 -0.77 -17.01
C PHE A 82 1.81 0.70 -16.88
N ASN A 83 0.96 1.65 -17.29
CA ASN A 83 1.20 3.08 -17.11
C ASN A 83 0.70 3.63 -15.76
N ASN A 84 0.24 2.79 -14.83
CA ASN A 84 -0.22 3.28 -13.53
C ASN A 84 1.00 3.62 -12.63
N PRO A 85 1.21 4.89 -12.25
CA PRO A 85 2.37 5.27 -11.44
C PRO A 85 2.32 4.72 -10.00
N ASN A 86 1.15 4.30 -9.52
CA ASN A 86 0.98 3.72 -8.19
C ASN A 86 1.31 2.23 -8.17
N LEU A 87 1.35 1.55 -9.32
CA LEU A 87 1.63 0.12 -9.43
C LEU A 87 3.02 -0.08 -10.02
N ARG A 88 3.94 -0.67 -9.25
CA ARG A 88 5.35 -0.73 -9.60
C ARG A 88 6.00 -2.04 -9.21
N ALA A 89 7.15 -2.32 -9.81
CA ALA A 89 7.99 -3.46 -9.47
C ALA A 89 9.13 -3.01 -8.54
N ASN A 90 9.42 -3.81 -7.53
CA ASN A 90 10.50 -3.57 -6.58
C ASN A 90 11.35 -4.83 -6.37
N MET A 91 12.60 -4.63 -5.99
CA MET A 91 13.37 -5.66 -5.29
C MET A 91 13.30 -5.36 -3.79
N VAL A 92 12.75 -6.28 -3.00
CA VAL A 92 12.53 -6.11 -1.56
C VAL A 92 13.39 -7.10 -0.80
N PHE A 93 14.27 -6.58 0.06
CA PHE A 93 15.05 -7.42 0.96
C PHE A 93 14.17 -7.90 2.11
N ASP A 94 14.17 -9.21 2.34
CA ASP A 94 13.51 -9.84 3.47
C ASP A 94 14.56 -10.25 4.51
N GLU A 95 14.49 -9.61 5.68
CA GLU A 95 15.45 -9.82 6.77
C GLU A 95 15.35 -11.22 7.38
N GLU A 96 14.16 -11.85 7.38
CA GLU A 96 13.98 -13.20 7.92
C GLU A 96 14.67 -14.24 7.05
N THR A 97 14.45 -14.19 5.73
CA THR A 97 15.07 -15.14 4.80
C THR A 97 16.46 -14.73 4.32
N GLN A 98 16.93 -13.52 4.67
CA GLN A 98 18.16 -12.90 4.18
C GLN A 98 18.26 -12.90 2.64
N LYS A 99 17.12 -12.70 1.97
CA LYS A 99 16.99 -12.77 0.51
C LYS A 99 16.23 -11.59 -0.04
N SER A 100 16.62 -11.18 -1.24
CA SER A 100 15.89 -10.19 -2.02
C SER A 100 14.86 -10.87 -2.91
N TRP A 101 13.63 -10.38 -2.86
CA TRP A 101 12.50 -10.89 -3.63
C TRP A 101 11.99 -9.83 -4.60
N PRO A 102 11.74 -10.18 -5.87
CA PRO A 102 10.97 -9.30 -6.74
C PRO A 102 9.57 -9.15 -6.16
N ALA A 103 8.98 -7.96 -6.26
CA ALA A 103 7.69 -7.67 -5.66
C ALA A 103 6.84 -6.76 -6.55
N LEU A 104 5.55 -7.06 -6.62
CA LEU A 104 4.52 -6.16 -7.10
C LEU A 104 4.09 -5.26 -5.93
N THR A 105 4.37 -3.97 -6.05
CA THR A 105 4.08 -2.99 -5.02
C THR A 105 3.01 -2.03 -5.50
N ILE A 106 2.01 -1.79 -4.65
CA ILE A 106 1.06 -0.71 -4.85
C ILE A 106 1.28 0.38 -3.80
N PHE A 107 1.42 1.62 -4.26
CA PHE A 107 1.65 2.79 -3.43
C PHE A 107 0.37 3.60 -3.24
N VAL A 108 0.19 4.16 -2.04
CA VAL A 108 -0.89 5.09 -1.73
C VAL A 108 -0.35 6.49 -1.63
N LYS A 109 -1.13 7.43 -2.17
CA LYS A 109 -0.91 8.86 -2.07
C LYS A 109 -1.94 9.51 -1.16
N ASN A 110 -1.54 10.58 -0.47
CA ASN A 110 -2.50 11.49 0.18
C ASN A 110 -3.14 12.44 -0.86
N GLU A 111 -4.02 13.34 -0.40
CA GLU A 111 -4.69 14.33 -1.26
C GLU A 111 -3.71 15.31 -1.93
N ALA A 112 -2.55 15.56 -1.31
CA ALA A 112 -1.47 16.35 -1.89
C ALA A 112 -0.63 15.59 -2.94
N GLY A 113 -0.94 14.30 -3.19
CA GLY A 113 -0.23 13.45 -4.13
C GLY A 113 1.05 12.82 -3.57
N GLU A 114 1.35 12.97 -2.29
CA GLU A 114 2.55 12.44 -1.64
C GLU A 114 2.37 10.98 -1.27
N ILE A 115 3.40 10.16 -1.51
CA ILE A 115 3.40 8.76 -1.12
C ILE A 115 3.40 8.64 0.41
N THR A 116 2.42 7.93 0.96
CA THR A 116 2.24 7.77 2.41
C THR A 116 2.33 6.32 2.87
N GLY A 117 2.12 5.35 1.98
CA GLY A 117 2.20 3.93 2.31
C GLY A 117 2.30 3.06 1.07
N ALA A 118 2.59 1.78 1.28
CA ALA A 118 2.64 0.78 0.23
C ALA A 118 2.19 -0.59 0.73
N LYS A 119 1.64 -1.38 -0.19
CA LYS A 119 1.36 -2.80 0.00
C LYS A 119 2.19 -3.59 -0.99
N ILE A 120 2.91 -4.58 -0.48
CA ILE A 120 3.98 -5.30 -1.16
C ILE A 120 3.57 -6.77 -1.26
N LEU A 121 3.42 -7.22 -2.50
CA LEU A 121 3.22 -8.62 -2.84
C LEU A 121 4.53 -9.16 -3.41
N THR A 122 5.21 -9.97 -2.63
CA THR A 122 6.49 -10.58 -3.01
C THR A 122 6.26 -11.81 -3.89
N LEU A 123 7.16 -11.99 -4.86
CA LEU A 123 7.08 -12.98 -5.90
C LEU A 123 8.35 -13.84 -5.89
N ASN A 124 8.20 -15.09 -6.31
CA ASN A 124 9.32 -15.99 -6.51
C ASN A 124 9.92 -15.74 -7.91
N SER A 125 11.21 -15.42 -7.97
CA SER A 125 11.90 -15.11 -9.22
C SER A 125 11.97 -16.27 -10.22
N LYS A 126 11.89 -17.52 -9.74
CA LYS A 126 11.95 -18.72 -10.60
C LYS A 126 10.57 -19.11 -11.13
N THR A 127 9.57 -19.15 -10.26
CA THR A 127 8.22 -19.61 -10.63
C THR A 127 7.33 -18.49 -11.16
N CYS A 128 7.72 -17.22 -10.95
CA CYS A 128 6.89 -16.05 -11.24
C CYS A 128 5.50 -16.12 -10.57
N ASN A 129 5.39 -16.81 -9.44
CA ASN A 129 4.20 -16.89 -8.58
C ASN A 129 4.46 -16.16 -7.26
N LYS A 130 3.44 -16.06 -6.39
CA LYS A 130 3.61 -15.55 -5.03
C LYS A 130 4.75 -16.29 -4.32
N ALA A 131 5.61 -15.54 -3.65
CA ALA A 131 6.57 -16.13 -2.74
C ALA A 131 5.82 -16.70 -1.53
N ASP A 132 6.39 -17.73 -0.90
CA ASP A 132 5.85 -18.31 0.34
C ASP A 132 6.25 -17.45 1.56
N ILE A 133 5.93 -16.15 1.48
CA ILE A 133 6.11 -15.17 2.54
C ILE A 133 4.87 -14.27 2.59
N PRO A 134 4.43 -13.83 3.78
CA PRO A 134 3.24 -12.99 3.92
C PRO A 134 3.36 -11.66 3.17
N GLU A 135 2.23 -11.17 2.66
CA GLU A 135 2.15 -9.80 2.13
C GLU A 135 2.52 -8.78 3.21
N LYS A 136 3.36 -7.82 2.84
CA LYS A 136 3.80 -6.76 3.75
C LYS A 136 3.09 -5.46 3.42
N SER A 137 2.90 -4.61 4.42
CA SER A 137 2.42 -3.25 4.21
C SER A 137 3.18 -2.30 5.10
N VAL A 138 3.59 -1.16 4.53
CA VAL A 138 4.52 -0.20 5.12
C VAL A 138 3.95 1.21 5.02
N GLY A 139 4.29 2.07 5.98
CA GLY A 139 3.78 3.45 6.04
C GLY A 139 2.36 3.58 6.59
N THR A 140 1.77 4.75 6.34
CA THR A 140 0.42 5.12 6.80
C THR A 140 -0.64 4.58 5.84
N ILE A 141 -1.14 3.39 6.14
CA ILE A 141 -2.07 2.62 5.28
C ILE A 141 -3.50 2.50 5.83
N SER A 142 -3.76 2.98 7.04
CA SER A 142 -5.07 2.83 7.68
C SER A 142 -6.09 3.79 7.06
N GLY A 143 -7.18 3.26 6.50
CA GLY A 143 -8.17 4.05 5.76
C GLY A 143 -7.71 4.47 4.36
N SER A 144 -6.53 4.01 3.94
CA SER A 144 -5.90 4.39 2.68
C SER A 144 -6.35 3.48 1.53
N PHE A 145 -6.64 4.10 0.38
CA PHE A 145 -7.01 3.42 -0.85
C PHE A 145 -6.00 3.75 -1.95
N ALA A 146 -5.48 2.72 -2.62
CA ALA A 146 -4.63 2.93 -3.79
C ALA A 146 -5.46 2.74 -5.07
N GLU A 147 -5.40 3.71 -5.97
CA GLU A 147 -6.07 3.64 -7.27
C GLU A 147 -5.30 2.73 -8.24
N ILE A 148 -5.97 1.70 -8.75
CA ILE A 148 -5.44 0.77 -9.78
C ILE A 148 -5.93 1.15 -11.18
N ALA A 149 -7.17 1.58 -11.30
CA ALA A 149 -7.77 1.91 -12.59
C ALA A 149 -8.51 3.23 -12.51
N GLN A 150 -8.10 4.17 -13.38
CA GLN A 150 -8.86 5.39 -13.63
C GLN A 150 -10.06 5.11 -14.53
N GLN A 151 -11.15 5.82 -14.24
CA GLN A 151 -12.39 5.80 -14.99
C GLN A 151 -12.15 6.29 -16.43
N ASN A 152 -12.57 5.52 -17.45
CA ASN A 152 -12.44 5.94 -18.85
C ASN A 152 -13.58 6.86 -19.32
N SER A 153 -14.67 6.96 -18.57
CA SER A 153 -15.82 7.79 -18.92
C SER A 153 -16.17 8.72 -17.77
N LYS A 154 -16.63 9.94 -18.08
CA LYS A 154 -17.11 10.92 -17.09
C LYS A 154 -18.33 10.46 -16.26
N TYR A 155 -18.85 9.25 -16.52
CA TYR A 155 -20.23 8.87 -16.22
C TYR A 155 -20.44 7.48 -15.61
N SER A 156 -19.41 6.66 -15.37
CA SER A 156 -19.62 5.41 -14.60
C SER A 156 -19.79 5.72 -13.09
N PRO A 157 -20.97 5.51 -12.48
CA PRO A 157 -21.19 5.80 -11.07
C PRO A 157 -20.58 4.73 -10.14
N VAL A 158 -19.74 3.85 -10.68
CA VAL A 158 -19.27 2.64 -10.01
C VAL A 158 -17.87 2.85 -9.44
N THR A 159 -17.78 2.73 -8.12
CA THR A 159 -16.53 2.64 -7.37
C THR A 159 -16.39 1.22 -6.83
N ILE A 160 -15.25 0.59 -7.13
CA ILE A 160 -14.94 -0.78 -6.73
C ILE A 160 -13.82 -0.73 -5.72
N ILE A 161 -14.07 -1.30 -4.55
CA ILE A 161 -13.08 -1.41 -3.46
C ILE A 161 -12.79 -2.88 -3.24
N THR A 162 -11.53 -3.24 -3.39
CA THR A 162 -11.07 -4.63 -3.29
C THR A 162 -10.09 -4.80 -2.12
N LYS A 163 -10.00 -6.04 -1.63
CA LYS A 163 -9.10 -6.42 -0.54
C LYS A 163 -7.64 -6.57 -0.97
N ASP A 164 -7.40 -6.89 -2.23
CA ASP A 164 -6.08 -7.22 -2.75
C ASP A 164 -5.94 -6.76 -4.21
N ILE A 165 -4.68 -6.64 -4.63
CA ILE A 165 -4.28 -6.12 -5.94
C ILE A 165 -4.84 -7.02 -7.05
N GLU A 166 -4.75 -8.33 -6.88
CA GLU A 166 -5.23 -9.31 -7.86
C GLU A 166 -6.72 -9.17 -8.15
N THR A 167 -7.55 -9.08 -7.10
CA THR A 167 -9.01 -8.94 -7.28
C THR A 167 -9.35 -7.69 -8.07
N ALA A 168 -8.70 -6.55 -7.77
CA ALA A 168 -8.92 -5.32 -8.54
C ALA A 168 -8.49 -5.46 -10.00
N LEU A 169 -7.36 -6.12 -10.25
CA LEU A 169 -6.88 -6.36 -11.61
C LEU A 169 -7.82 -7.30 -12.37
N THR A 170 -8.23 -8.44 -11.80
CA THR A 170 -9.17 -9.37 -12.45
C THR A 170 -10.51 -8.69 -12.80
N ILE A 171 -11.03 -7.82 -11.92
CA ILE A 171 -12.25 -7.04 -12.22
C ILE A 171 -12.04 -6.11 -13.41
N GLN A 172 -10.87 -5.48 -13.50
CA GLN A 172 -10.51 -4.64 -14.64
C GLN A 172 -10.35 -5.44 -15.93
N GLN A 173 -9.78 -6.65 -15.86
CA GLN A 173 -9.69 -7.58 -17.00
C GLN A 173 -11.08 -7.94 -17.54
N ALA A 174 -12.04 -8.17 -16.64
CA ALA A 174 -13.43 -8.51 -17.00
C ALA A 174 -14.18 -7.35 -17.70
N GLY A 175 -13.54 -6.20 -17.91
CA GLY A 175 -14.13 -5.07 -18.62
C GLY A 175 -15.09 -4.25 -17.78
N VAL A 176 -15.09 -4.41 -16.45
CA VAL A 176 -15.95 -3.63 -15.56
C VAL A 176 -15.49 -2.16 -15.56
N GLU A 177 -16.31 -1.30 -16.13
CA GLU A 177 -16.03 0.14 -16.16
C GLU A 177 -16.34 0.80 -14.81
N GLY A 178 -15.31 1.21 -14.08
CA GLY A 178 -15.43 1.92 -12.81
C GLY A 178 -14.09 2.35 -12.25
N LYS A 179 -14.10 3.22 -11.23
CA LYS A 179 -12.88 3.53 -10.48
C LYS A 179 -12.56 2.37 -9.55
N SER A 180 -11.36 1.81 -9.64
CA SER A 180 -10.97 0.65 -8.84
C SER A 180 -9.87 1.00 -7.85
N TYR A 181 -10.12 0.65 -6.59
CA TYR A 181 -9.22 0.88 -5.47
C TYR A 181 -8.89 -0.42 -4.74
N VAL A 182 -7.68 -0.48 -4.20
CA VAL A 182 -7.24 -1.51 -3.25
C VAL A 182 -7.17 -0.91 -1.85
N GLN A 183 -7.77 -1.59 -0.89
CA GLN A 183 -7.61 -1.26 0.52
C GLN A 183 -6.36 -1.94 1.09
N LEU A 184 -5.46 -1.18 1.70
CA LEU A 184 -4.18 -1.72 2.16
C LEU A 184 -4.24 -2.40 3.54
N LYS A 185 -5.18 -1.99 4.41
CA LYS A 185 -5.44 -2.66 5.71
C LYS A 185 -6.89 -3.15 5.80
N PRO A 186 -7.18 -4.41 5.46
CA PRO A 186 -8.50 -4.97 5.66
C PRO A 186 -8.67 -5.28 7.16
N LYS A 187 -9.46 -4.46 7.88
CA LYS A 187 -9.97 -4.89 9.21
C LYS A 187 -11.09 -5.91 9.05
N ILE A 188 -11.99 -5.66 8.09
CA ILE A 188 -13.09 -6.53 7.66
C ILE A 188 -13.46 -6.05 6.26
N CYS A 189 -13.01 -6.69 5.17
CA CYS A 189 -13.44 -6.26 3.84
C CYS A 189 -13.61 -7.44 2.88
N LYS A 190 -14.88 -7.72 2.53
CA LYS A 190 -15.26 -8.39 1.29
C LYS A 190 -15.24 -7.34 0.18
N THR A 191 -15.03 -7.72 -1.08
CA THR A 191 -15.12 -6.78 -2.22
C THR A 191 -16.43 -6.00 -2.17
N ILE A 192 -16.35 -4.66 -2.20
CA ILE A 192 -17.52 -3.76 -2.17
C ILE A 192 -17.63 -3.07 -3.52
N ILE A 193 -18.80 -3.21 -4.16
CA ILE A 193 -19.15 -2.48 -5.37
C ILE A 193 -20.17 -1.42 -4.97
N LEU A 194 -19.77 -0.14 -5.05
CA LEU A 194 -20.64 1.00 -4.81
C LEU A 194 -21.09 1.55 -6.16
N ALA A 195 -22.38 1.44 -6.46
CA ALA A 195 -22.99 2.07 -7.63
C ALA A 195 -23.87 3.24 -7.19
N GLN A 196 -23.55 4.48 -7.60
CA GLN A 196 -24.43 5.61 -7.34
C GLN A 196 -25.64 5.59 -8.29
N LYS A 197 -26.85 5.44 -7.73
CA LYS A 197 -28.10 5.58 -8.49
C LYS A 197 -28.32 7.06 -8.81
N LYS A 198 -28.35 7.40 -10.10
CA LYS A 198 -28.70 8.75 -10.57
C LYS A 198 -30.14 9.07 -10.12
N ARG A 199 -30.32 10.08 -9.26
CA ARG A 199 -31.63 10.73 -9.10
C ARG A 199 -31.78 11.67 -10.29
N SER A 200 -32.65 11.31 -11.22
CA SER A 200 -33.16 12.27 -12.20
C SER A 200 -34.06 13.26 -11.45
N PHE A 201 -33.75 14.54 -11.54
CA PHE A 201 -34.64 15.64 -11.16
C PHE A 201 -35.53 15.98 -12.34
#